data_AF-A0A2D5UH22-F1
#
_entry.id   AF-A0A2D5UH22-F1
#
_cell.length_a   1.000
_cell.length_b   1.000
_cell.length_c   1.000
_cell.angle_alpha   90.00
_cell.angle_beta   90.00
_cell.angle_gamma   90.00
#
_symmetry.space_group_name_H-M   'P 1'
#
loop_
_entity.id
_entity.type
_entity.pdbx_description
1 polymer ?
#
loop_
_entity_poly.entity_id
_entity_poly.type
_entity_poly.pdbx_seq_one_letter_code
_entity_poly.pdbx_strand_id
1 'polypeptide(L)'
;MCIAEYVYSKSNFSSAEKVMAFLDNPSLKALDKDPAFKLSSEFMASLMEASSNIKRGGDELRVANTLLIEGKREMQPNKSFYPDANSTLRFSYGKVMDYYPADAIHFDYITHLSGVIEKEDPDNDEFIVHEKLIELYEAKDYGQYGQDGKMIVCFLTNNDMTGGNSGSPVVNGKGELLGLAFDGNWEAMSSDIAFAPNLQRTIVVDIHYVLFIIDKFAGAKNIIDELTIVKTSPPSPAPQPIEPPVPVAVEVEVTTN
;
A
#
# COMPACT_ATOMS: atom_id res chain seq x y z
N MET A 1 -12.46 -43.59 -2.13
CA MET A 1 -11.39 -42.67 -2.55
C MET A 1 -12.05 -41.38 -2.99
N CYS A 2 -11.76 -40.26 -2.32
CA CYS A 2 -12.33 -38.97 -2.71
C CYS A 2 -11.68 -38.47 -4.00
N ILE A 3 -12.27 -37.45 -4.64
CA ILE A 3 -11.76 -36.90 -5.91
C ILE A 3 -10.31 -36.41 -5.75
N ALA A 4 -9.98 -35.77 -4.63
CA ALA A 4 -8.62 -35.31 -4.36
C ALA A 4 -7.61 -36.48 -4.31
N GLU A 5 -7.88 -37.52 -3.53
CA GLU A 5 -7.04 -38.72 -3.46
C GLU A 5 -6.89 -39.40 -4.84
N TYR A 6 -7.96 -39.45 -5.63
CA TYR A 6 -7.92 -40.00 -6.98
C TYR A 6 -6.99 -39.21 -7.90
N VAL A 7 -7.13 -37.87 -7.89
CA VAL A 7 -6.30 -36.98 -8.72
C VAL A 7 -4.83 -37.07 -8.33
N TYR A 8 -4.50 -36.94 -7.04
CA TYR A 8 -3.10 -36.99 -6.58
C TYR A 8 -2.45 -38.37 -6.77
N SER A 9 -3.21 -39.46 -6.63
CA SER A 9 -2.64 -40.80 -6.80
C SER A 9 -2.45 -41.20 -8.27
N LYS A 10 -3.31 -40.73 -9.18
CA LYS A 10 -3.36 -41.21 -10.58
C LYS A 10 -2.90 -40.22 -11.63
N SER A 11 -2.77 -38.94 -11.31
CA SER A 11 -2.29 -37.94 -12.25
C SER A 11 -0.78 -37.98 -12.43
N ASN A 12 -0.33 -37.64 -13.64
CA ASN A 12 1.06 -37.32 -13.98
C ASN A 12 1.46 -35.94 -13.42
N PHE A 13 0.51 -35.10 -13.02
CA PHE A 13 0.74 -33.73 -12.52
C PHE A 13 0.83 -33.64 -10.99
N SER A 14 0.93 -34.77 -10.29
CA SER A 14 0.91 -34.78 -8.81
C SER A 14 2.27 -34.55 -8.15
N SER A 15 3.38 -34.63 -8.90
CA SER A 15 4.73 -34.34 -8.41
C SER A 15 5.66 -33.96 -9.57
N ALA A 16 6.79 -33.32 -9.26
CA ALA A 16 7.77 -32.92 -10.25
C ALA A 16 8.30 -34.12 -11.06
N GLU A 17 8.57 -35.25 -10.42
CA GLU A 17 9.11 -36.46 -11.07
C GLU A 17 8.11 -37.05 -12.07
N LYS A 18 6.82 -37.12 -11.71
CA LYS A 18 5.78 -37.63 -12.61
C LYS A 18 5.55 -36.70 -13.80
N VAL A 19 5.64 -35.39 -13.59
CA VAL A 19 5.54 -34.40 -14.67
C VAL A 19 6.70 -34.59 -15.64
N MET A 20 7.93 -34.66 -15.13
CA MET A 20 9.12 -34.86 -15.97
C MET A 20 9.05 -36.19 -16.73
N ALA A 21 8.68 -37.29 -16.06
CA ALA A 21 8.52 -38.59 -16.70
C ALA A 21 7.45 -38.60 -17.81
N PHE A 22 6.37 -37.83 -17.64
CA PHE A 22 5.36 -37.66 -18.68
C PHE A 22 5.86 -36.79 -19.84
N LEU A 23 6.62 -35.73 -19.55
CA LEU A 23 7.19 -34.83 -20.56
C LEU A 23 8.30 -35.49 -21.40
N ASP A 24 9.02 -36.48 -20.84
CA ASP A 24 10.03 -37.25 -21.58
C ASP A 24 9.43 -38.09 -22.72
N ASN A 25 8.17 -38.52 -22.59
CA ASN A 25 7.45 -39.26 -23.63
C ASN A 25 5.94 -38.95 -23.60
N PRO A 26 5.53 -37.76 -24.09
CA PRO A 26 4.17 -37.29 -23.94
C PRO A 26 3.22 -38.10 -24.82
N SER A 27 2.07 -38.45 -24.26
CA SER A 27 1.02 -39.17 -24.97
C SER A 27 -0.32 -38.47 -24.81
N LEU A 28 -0.93 -38.09 -25.94
CA LEU A 28 -2.29 -37.51 -25.95
C LEU A 28 -3.29 -38.42 -25.25
N LYS A 29 -3.23 -39.74 -25.48
CA LYS A 29 -4.12 -40.71 -24.83
C LYS A 29 -3.93 -40.76 -23.31
N ALA A 30 -2.71 -40.55 -22.82
CA ALA A 30 -2.43 -40.50 -21.39
C ALA A 30 -2.89 -39.16 -20.79
N LEU A 31 -2.69 -38.05 -21.50
CA LEU A 31 -3.17 -36.72 -21.13
C LEU A 31 -4.71 -36.67 -21.04
N ASP A 32 -5.39 -37.15 -22.07
CA ASP A 32 -6.86 -37.19 -22.15
C ASP A 32 -7.49 -38.04 -21.03
N LYS A 33 -6.73 -38.99 -20.48
CA LYS A 33 -7.17 -39.85 -19.37
C LYS A 33 -6.70 -39.35 -18.01
N ASP A 34 -5.79 -38.37 -17.98
CA ASP A 34 -5.22 -37.86 -16.75
C ASP A 34 -6.31 -37.17 -15.92
N PRO A 35 -6.51 -37.59 -14.66
CA PRO A 35 -7.60 -37.06 -13.84
C PRO A 35 -7.42 -35.59 -13.47
N ALA A 36 -6.18 -35.07 -13.34
CA ALA A 36 -5.98 -33.64 -13.10
C ALA A 36 -6.24 -32.84 -14.38
N PHE A 37 -5.83 -33.34 -15.55
CA PHE A 37 -6.08 -32.68 -16.83
C PHE A 37 -7.58 -32.58 -17.14
N LYS A 38 -8.32 -33.68 -16.93
CA LYS A 38 -9.78 -33.69 -17.07
C LYS A 38 -10.46 -32.70 -16.15
N LEU A 39 -10.11 -32.73 -14.86
CA LEU A 39 -10.68 -31.81 -13.87
C LEU A 39 -10.40 -30.36 -14.26
N SER A 40 -9.16 -30.04 -14.66
CA SER A 40 -8.79 -28.69 -15.09
C SER A 40 -9.55 -28.27 -16.35
N SER A 41 -9.72 -29.17 -17.32
CA SER A 41 -10.38 -28.86 -18.59
C SER A 41 -11.88 -28.63 -18.41
N GLU A 42 -12.54 -29.49 -17.63
CA GLU A 42 -13.96 -29.32 -17.28
C GLU A 42 -14.18 -28.04 -16.46
N PHE A 43 -13.32 -27.78 -15.46
CA PHE A 43 -13.38 -26.56 -14.67
C PHE A 43 -13.19 -25.31 -15.53
N MET A 44 -12.20 -25.30 -16.43
CA MET A 44 -11.95 -24.19 -17.33
C MET A 44 -13.10 -23.97 -18.33
N ALA A 45 -13.72 -25.05 -18.82
CA ALA A 45 -14.90 -24.96 -19.68
C ALA A 45 -16.08 -24.31 -18.94
N SER A 46 -16.38 -24.74 -17.70
CA SER A 46 -17.41 -24.12 -16.87
C SER A 46 -17.09 -22.66 -16.55
N LEU A 47 -15.82 -22.33 -16.29
CA LEU A 47 -15.38 -20.95 -16.04
C LEU A 47 -15.56 -20.06 -17.28
N MET A 48 -15.24 -20.57 -18.48
CA MET A 48 -15.44 -19.85 -19.74
C MET A 48 -16.93 -19.61 -20.02
N GLU A 49 -17.78 -20.61 -19.79
CA GLU A 49 -19.23 -20.49 -19.94
C GLU A 49 -19.78 -19.40 -19.00
N ALA A 50 -19.43 -19.45 -17.71
CA ALA A 50 -19.80 -18.43 -16.74
C ALA A 50 -19.30 -17.02 -17.15
N SER A 51 -18.05 -16.92 -17.59
CA SER A 51 -17.44 -15.66 -18.03
C SER A 51 -18.15 -15.06 -19.25
N SER A 52 -18.61 -15.89 -20.18
CA SER A 52 -19.33 -15.44 -21.38
C SER A 52 -20.68 -14.78 -21.02
N ASN A 53 -21.34 -15.27 -19.96
CA ASN A 53 -22.59 -14.70 -19.48
C ASN A 53 -22.39 -13.36 -18.77
N ILE A 54 -21.28 -13.18 -18.05
CA ILE A 54 -20.94 -11.92 -17.37
C ILE A 54 -20.58 -10.82 -18.39
N LYS A 55 -19.81 -11.15 -19.44
CA LYS A 55 -19.39 -10.17 -20.46
C LYS A 55 -20.56 -9.48 -21.16
N ARG A 56 -21.73 -10.13 -21.26
CA ARG A 56 -22.91 -9.60 -21.97
C ARG A 56 -23.43 -8.28 -21.40
N GLY A 57 -23.16 -7.96 -20.13
CA GLY A 57 -23.53 -6.67 -19.51
C GLY A 57 -22.37 -5.70 -19.29
N GLY A 58 -21.14 -6.09 -19.59
CA GLY A 58 -19.94 -5.30 -19.26
C GLY A 58 -19.82 -3.98 -20.03
N ASP A 59 -20.15 -4.01 -21.33
CA ASP A 59 -20.05 -2.81 -22.18
C ASP A 59 -21.09 -1.74 -21.83
N GLU A 60 -22.33 -2.16 -21.55
CA GLU A 60 -23.40 -1.28 -21.10
C GLU A 60 -23.06 -0.64 -19.75
N LEU A 61 -22.54 -1.43 -18.80
CA LEU A 61 -22.10 -0.94 -17.50
C LEU A 61 -20.96 0.09 -17.63
N ARG A 62 -20.00 -0.15 -18.53
CA ARG A 62 -18.90 0.79 -18.79
C ARG A 62 -19.43 2.13 -19.30
N VAL A 63 -20.33 2.12 -20.28
CA VAL A 63 -20.96 3.35 -20.80
C VAL A 63 -21.77 4.06 -19.72
N ALA A 64 -22.57 3.32 -18.95
CA ALA A 64 -23.37 3.87 -17.85
C ALA A 64 -22.48 4.53 -16.78
N ASN A 65 -21.35 3.92 -16.41
CA ASN A 65 -20.39 4.50 -15.47
C ASN A 65 -19.76 5.79 -16.03
N THR A 66 -19.42 5.84 -17.32
CA THR A 66 -18.91 7.06 -17.95
C THR A 66 -19.92 8.20 -17.83
N LEU A 67 -21.18 7.96 -18.20
CA LEU A 67 -22.25 8.96 -18.11
C LEU A 67 -22.54 9.39 -16.66
N LEU A 68 -22.43 8.46 -15.70
CA LEU A 68 -22.59 8.76 -14.29
C LEU A 68 -21.51 9.72 -13.78
N ILE A 69 -20.25 9.50 -14.15
CA ILE A 69 -19.15 10.40 -13.77
C ILE A 69 -19.29 11.77 -14.44
N GLU A 70 -19.70 11.81 -15.71
CA GLU A 70 -20.01 13.05 -16.42
C GLU A 70 -21.09 13.86 -15.71
N GLY A 71 -22.25 13.24 -15.43
CA GLY A 71 -23.35 13.90 -14.73
C GLY A 71 -22.97 14.36 -13.31
N LYS A 72 -22.15 13.60 -12.58
CA LYS A 72 -21.63 14.02 -11.25
C LYS A 72 -20.76 15.27 -11.35
N ARG A 73 -19.93 15.37 -12.40
CA ARG A 73 -19.06 16.55 -12.62
C ARG A 73 -19.86 17.78 -13.02
N GLU A 74 -20.89 17.63 -13.85
CA GLU A 74 -21.81 18.71 -14.20
C GLU A 74 -22.62 19.20 -13.00
N MET A 75 -23.12 18.27 -12.17
CA MET A 75 -23.88 18.60 -10.96
C MET A 75 -23.03 19.30 -9.89
N GLN A 76 -21.72 19.02 -9.84
CA GLN A 76 -20.81 19.52 -8.82
C GLN A 76 -19.60 20.25 -9.44
N PRO A 77 -19.81 21.37 -10.16
CA PRO A 77 -18.75 22.00 -10.96
C PRO A 77 -17.59 22.56 -10.13
N ASN A 78 -17.85 22.86 -8.85
CA ASN A 78 -16.86 23.40 -7.92
C ASN A 78 -16.11 22.33 -7.12
N LYS A 79 -16.48 21.04 -7.26
CA LYS A 79 -15.79 19.95 -6.57
C LYS A 79 -14.59 19.51 -7.40
N SER A 80 -13.43 19.38 -6.75
CA SER A 80 -12.26 18.78 -7.38
C SER A 80 -12.44 17.26 -7.41
N PHE A 81 -12.53 16.69 -8.61
CA PHE A 81 -12.56 15.26 -8.83
C PHE A 81 -11.16 14.80 -9.26
N TYR A 82 -10.68 13.70 -8.67
CA TYR A 82 -9.50 12.98 -9.16
C TYR A 82 -9.95 11.65 -9.78
N PRO A 83 -9.28 11.18 -10.85
CA PRO A 83 -9.64 9.92 -11.49
C PRO A 83 -9.23 8.73 -10.61
N ASP A 84 -9.96 7.62 -10.72
CA ASP A 84 -9.60 6.37 -10.07
C ASP A 84 -8.15 5.96 -10.39
N ALA A 85 -7.53 5.24 -9.45
CA ALA A 85 -6.21 4.67 -9.66
C ALA A 85 -6.26 3.62 -10.79
N ASN A 86 -5.26 3.66 -11.68
CA ASN A 86 -5.19 2.76 -12.83
C ASN A 86 -3.74 2.38 -13.16
N SER A 87 -2.90 2.23 -12.14
CA SER A 87 -1.47 1.93 -12.26
C SER A 87 -0.68 2.99 -13.05
N THR A 88 -1.10 4.25 -12.97
CA THR A 88 -0.35 5.41 -13.49
C THR A 88 0.19 6.26 -12.34
N LEU A 89 1.23 7.06 -12.61
CA LEU A 89 1.81 7.97 -11.62
C LEU A 89 0.76 8.97 -11.13
N ARG A 90 0.65 9.12 -9.80
CA ARG A 90 -0.18 10.11 -9.10
C ARG A 90 0.63 10.73 -7.97
N PHE A 91 0.14 11.84 -7.44
CA PHE A 91 0.62 12.40 -6.18
C PHE A 91 -0.57 12.64 -5.25
N SER A 92 -0.34 12.46 -3.96
CA SER A 92 -1.28 12.71 -2.87
C SER A 92 -0.53 13.53 -1.83
N TYR A 93 -1.20 14.47 -1.17
CA TYR A 93 -0.60 15.33 -0.16
C TYR A 93 -1.45 15.33 1.10
N GLY A 94 -0.79 15.50 2.24
CA GLY A 94 -1.41 15.37 3.54
C GLY A 94 -0.53 15.95 4.64
N LYS A 95 -0.84 15.59 5.87
CA LYS A 95 -0.13 15.97 7.09
C LYS A 95 0.20 14.71 7.88
N VAL A 96 1.28 14.79 8.65
CA VAL A 96 1.55 13.84 9.74
C VAL A 96 0.52 14.07 10.83
N MET A 97 -0.26 13.04 11.19
CA MET A 97 -1.31 13.18 12.20
C MET A 97 -1.76 11.84 12.78
N ASP A 98 -2.24 11.91 14.02
CA ASP A 98 -2.78 10.82 14.82
C ASP A 98 -4.22 10.45 14.40
N TYR A 99 -4.85 9.49 15.08
CA TYR A 99 -6.29 9.22 14.92
C TYR A 99 -6.92 8.51 16.12
N TYR A 100 -8.25 8.46 16.11
CA TYR A 100 -9.08 7.86 17.16
C TYR A 100 -9.93 6.76 16.53
N PRO A 101 -9.54 5.47 16.67
CA PRO A 101 -10.27 4.36 16.05
C PRO A 101 -11.62 4.08 16.74
N ALA A 102 -11.74 4.40 18.03
CA ALA A 102 -12.94 4.17 18.83
C ALA A 102 -13.00 5.14 20.02
N ASP A 103 -14.11 5.12 20.75
CA ASP A 103 -14.26 5.92 21.98
C ASP A 103 -13.15 5.62 22.99
N ALA A 104 -12.57 6.68 23.55
CA ALA A 104 -11.45 6.65 24.49
C ALA A 104 -10.17 5.92 24.01
N ILE A 105 -10.03 5.62 22.72
CA ILE A 105 -8.81 5.04 22.15
C ILE A 105 -8.15 6.08 21.23
N HIS A 106 -6.86 6.31 21.44
CA HIS A 106 -6.05 7.23 20.66
C HIS A 106 -4.78 6.51 20.19
N PHE A 107 -4.53 6.56 18.89
CA PHE A 107 -3.28 6.10 18.31
C PHE A 107 -2.47 7.29 17.84
N ASP A 108 -1.31 7.47 18.47
CA ASP A 108 -0.35 8.50 18.11
C ASP A 108 0.24 8.27 16.71
N TYR A 109 0.80 9.32 16.12
CA TYR A 109 1.32 9.29 14.77
C TYR A 109 2.75 8.78 14.65
N ILE A 110 3.41 8.42 15.76
CA ILE A 110 4.78 7.91 15.80
C ILE A 110 4.82 6.60 16.58
N THR A 111 5.66 5.68 16.10
CA THR A 111 6.06 4.46 16.81
C THR A 111 7.57 4.46 17.04
N HIS A 112 8.02 3.74 18.07
CA HIS A 112 9.42 3.67 18.45
C HIS A 112 9.94 2.24 18.46
N LEU A 113 11.27 2.09 18.43
CA LEU A 113 11.94 0.79 18.51
C LEU A 113 11.62 0.06 19.83
N SER A 114 11.27 0.78 20.90
CA SER A 114 10.76 0.15 22.13
C SER A 114 9.52 -0.70 21.87
N GLY A 115 8.63 -0.27 20.97
CA GLY A 115 7.43 -1.03 20.59
C GLY A 115 7.75 -2.30 19.79
N VAL A 116 8.92 -2.38 19.15
CA VAL A 116 9.40 -3.64 18.54
C VAL A 116 9.84 -4.60 19.64
N ILE A 117 10.57 -4.10 20.65
CA ILE A 117 11.04 -4.90 21.78
C ILE A 117 9.87 -5.35 22.68
N GLU A 118 8.86 -4.50 22.88
CA GLU A 118 7.64 -4.86 23.62
C GLU A 118 6.84 -5.99 22.95
N LYS A 119 7.02 -6.18 21.64
CA LYS A 119 6.35 -7.22 20.85
C LYS A 119 7.21 -8.46 20.62
N GLU A 120 8.45 -8.46 21.06
CA GLU A 120 9.38 -9.57 20.83
C GLU A 120 8.84 -10.87 21.42
N ASP A 121 8.83 -11.91 20.60
CA ASP A 121 8.43 -13.26 20.99
C ASP A 121 9.25 -14.28 20.17
N PRO A 122 10.31 -14.88 20.76
CA PRO A 122 11.17 -15.85 20.07
C PRO A 122 10.46 -17.14 19.62
N ASP A 123 9.31 -17.46 20.22
CA ASP A 123 8.53 -18.66 19.91
C ASP A 123 7.50 -18.40 18.80
N ASN A 124 7.34 -17.15 18.35
CA ASN A 124 6.43 -16.74 17.29
C ASN A 124 7.20 -16.20 16.08
N ASP A 125 7.09 -16.86 14.93
CA ASP A 125 7.84 -16.54 13.71
C ASP A 125 7.57 -15.13 13.16
N GLU A 126 6.44 -14.51 13.50
CA GLU A 126 6.11 -13.12 13.15
C GLU A 126 6.85 -12.08 13.99
N PHE A 127 7.29 -12.42 15.20
CA PHE A 127 7.79 -11.48 16.21
C PHE A 127 9.22 -11.77 16.70
N ILE A 128 9.97 -12.57 15.95
CA ILE A 128 11.40 -12.76 16.20
C ILE A 128 12.15 -11.46 15.92
N VAL A 129 12.92 -10.99 16.90
CA VAL A 129 13.82 -9.84 16.75
C VAL A 129 15.26 -10.32 16.69
N HIS A 130 16.03 -9.83 15.71
CA HIS A 130 17.43 -10.20 15.56
C HIS A 130 18.26 -9.67 16.75
N GLU A 131 19.13 -10.52 17.33
CA GLU A 131 19.96 -10.22 18.52
C GLU A 131 20.70 -8.87 18.41
N LYS A 132 21.39 -8.63 17.30
CA LYS A 132 22.04 -7.33 17.01
C LYS A 132 21.12 -6.10 17.16
N LEU A 133 19.85 -6.19 16.80
CA LEU A 133 18.90 -5.07 16.95
C LEU A 133 18.54 -4.85 18.43
N ILE A 134 18.45 -5.93 19.21
CA ILE A 134 18.28 -5.89 20.67
C ILE A 134 19.49 -5.21 21.32
N GLU A 135 20.72 -5.62 20.96
CA GLU A 135 21.96 -5.03 21.47
C GLU A 135 22.03 -3.51 21.20
N LEU A 136 21.71 -3.09 19.97
CA LEU A 136 21.65 -1.67 19.60
C LEU A 136 20.59 -0.91 20.40
N TYR A 137 19.45 -1.54 20.68
CA TYR A 137 18.39 -0.96 21.49
C TYR A 137 18.80 -0.81 22.96
N GLU A 138 19.43 -1.83 23.56
CA GLU A 138 19.86 -1.81 24.96
C GLU A 138 20.98 -0.79 25.17
N ALA A 139 21.96 -0.74 24.27
CA ALA A 139 23.05 0.22 24.31
C ALA A 139 22.63 1.65 23.94
N LYS A 140 21.41 1.85 23.42
CA LYS A 140 20.93 3.12 22.84
C LYS A 140 21.87 3.67 21.76
N ASP A 141 22.53 2.79 21.00
CA ASP A 141 23.49 3.18 19.96
C ASP A 141 22.80 3.59 18.66
N TYR A 142 21.98 4.65 18.73
CA TYR A 142 21.20 5.16 17.61
C TYR A 142 21.97 6.16 16.75
N GLY A 143 23.13 6.64 17.21
CA GLY A 143 23.94 7.65 16.51
C GLY A 143 23.14 8.93 16.19
N GLN A 144 23.26 9.41 14.96
CA GLN A 144 22.57 10.63 14.49
C GLN A 144 21.09 10.41 14.13
N TYR A 145 20.61 9.16 14.18
CA TYR A 145 19.26 8.79 13.75
C TYR A 145 18.26 8.76 14.91
N GLY A 146 18.75 8.68 16.14
CA GLY A 146 17.92 8.74 17.34
C GLY A 146 17.71 10.16 17.83
N GLN A 147 16.58 10.39 18.50
CA GLN A 147 16.24 11.64 19.16
C GLN A 147 15.86 11.38 20.62
N ASP A 148 16.46 12.11 21.55
CA ASP A 148 16.20 12.01 23.00
C ASP A 148 16.29 10.57 23.55
N GLY A 149 17.26 9.80 23.05
CA GLY A 149 17.45 8.41 23.44
C GLY A 149 16.37 7.44 22.93
N LYS A 150 15.58 7.86 21.94
CA LYS A 150 14.55 7.05 21.27
C LYS A 150 14.86 6.93 19.78
N MET A 151 14.48 5.78 19.20
CA MET A 151 14.51 5.54 17.77
C MET A 151 13.07 5.50 17.26
N ILE A 152 12.70 6.42 16.38
CA ILE A 152 11.41 6.36 15.66
C ILE A 152 11.49 5.23 14.64
N VAL A 153 10.42 4.47 14.45
CA VAL A 153 10.36 3.35 13.50
C VAL A 153 9.41 3.69 12.35
N CYS A 154 8.15 3.97 12.65
CA CYS A 154 7.15 4.37 11.66
C CYS A 154 6.38 5.61 12.12
N PHE A 155 5.79 6.31 11.16
CA PHE A 155 4.85 7.38 11.41
C PHE A 155 3.60 7.31 10.50
N LEU A 156 2.57 8.07 10.86
CA LEU A 156 1.29 8.13 10.14
C LEU A 156 1.11 9.45 9.40
N THR A 157 0.52 9.38 8.21
CA THR A 157 0.00 10.56 7.49
C THR A 157 -1.44 10.32 7.04
N ASN A 158 -2.16 11.37 6.64
CA ASN A 158 -3.50 11.26 6.06
C ASN A 158 -3.52 11.33 4.53
N ASN A 159 -2.44 10.86 3.89
CA ASN A 159 -2.42 10.74 2.43
C ASN A 159 -3.45 9.70 1.96
N ASP A 160 -4.10 9.97 0.84
CA ASP A 160 -4.90 8.95 0.14
C ASP A 160 -3.98 7.98 -0.61
N MET A 161 -4.08 6.70 -0.29
CA MET A 161 -3.26 5.62 -0.87
C MET A 161 -4.08 4.34 -1.07
N THR A 162 -3.59 3.48 -1.96
CA THR A 162 -4.13 2.14 -2.23
C THR A 162 -3.01 1.17 -2.63
N GLY A 163 -3.35 -0.06 -2.99
CA GLY A 163 -2.44 -1.03 -3.57
C GLY A 163 -1.70 -0.46 -4.79
N GLY A 164 -0.38 -0.62 -4.80
CA GLY A 164 0.52 -0.04 -5.80
C GLY A 164 1.30 1.18 -5.30
N ASN A 165 0.96 1.75 -4.14
CA ASN A 165 1.73 2.82 -3.50
C ASN A 165 2.91 2.31 -2.65
N SER A 166 3.06 0.99 -2.42
CA SER A 166 4.15 0.44 -1.62
C SER A 166 5.52 0.88 -2.14
N GLY A 167 6.35 1.44 -1.27
CA GLY A 167 7.66 2.02 -1.59
C GLY A 167 7.61 3.48 -2.07
N SER A 168 6.44 4.13 -2.10
CA SER A 168 6.35 5.53 -2.52
C SER A 168 7.13 6.45 -1.57
N PRO A 169 7.91 7.41 -2.09
CA PRO A 169 8.62 8.38 -1.27
C PRO A 169 7.64 9.36 -0.63
N VAL A 170 7.72 9.51 0.70
CA VAL A 170 7.02 10.57 1.44
C VAL A 170 8.01 11.70 1.65
N VAL A 171 7.73 12.86 1.05
CA VAL A 171 8.62 14.03 1.07
C VAL A 171 8.03 15.19 1.83
N ASN A 172 8.88 16.03 2.43
CA ASN A 172 8.45 17.25 3.08
C ASN A 172 8.17 18.38 2.06
N GLY A 173 7.76 19.56 2.55
CA GLY A 173 7.48 20.73 1.71
C GLY A 173 8.67 21.29 0.92
N LYS A 174 9.89 20.77 1.15
CA LYS A 174 11.11 21.11 0.40
C LYS A 174 11.52 20.01 -0.59
N GLY A 175 10.78 18.91 -0.67
CA GLY A 175 11.13 17.76 -1.51
C GLY A 175 12.20 16.85 -0.89
N GLU A 176 12.48 16.96 0.41
CA GLU A 176 13.41 16.07 1.12
C GLU A 176 12.65 14.83 1.62
N LEU A 177 13.26 13.64 1.48
CA LEU A 177 12.65 12.37 1.87
C LEU A 177 12.52 12.25 3.39
N LEU A 178 11.30 11.97 3.87
CA LEU A 178 10.98 11.74 5.28
C LEU A 178 10.73 10.26 5.59
N GLY A 179 10.31 9.49 4.61
CA GLY A 179 9.99 8.08 4.82
C GLY A 179 9.48 7.39 3.57
N LEU A 180 9.16 6.11 3.71
CA LEU A 180 8.67 5.27 2.62
C LEU A 180 7.30 4.70 3.00
N ALA A 181 6.27 5.00 2.21
CA ALA A 181 4.94 4.45 2.45
C ALA A 181 4.95 2.95 2.17
N PHE A 182 4.35 2.14 3.05
CA PHE A 182 4.30 0.70 2.84
C PHE A 182 2.93 0.08 3.05
N ASP A 183 2.04 0.72 3.82
CA ASP A 183 0.71 0.17 4.10
C ASP A 183 -0.31 1.25 4.50
N GLY A 184 -1.60 0.88 4.57
CA GLY A 184 -2.66 1.66 5.19
C GLY A 184 -3.14 1.04 6.51
N ASN A 185 -3.73 1.82 7.41
CA ASN A 185 -4.32 1.26 8.62
C ASN A 185 -5.60 0.46 8.34
N TRP A 186 -6.06 -0.28 9.35
CA TRP A 186 -7.25 -1.13 9.26
C TRP A 186 -8.50 -0.39 8.80
N GLU A 187 -8.73 0.83 9.30
CA GLU A 187 -9.87 1.66 8.92
C GLU A 187 -9.77 2.21 7.49
N ALA A 188 -8.62 2.07 6.83
CA ALA A 188 -8.42 2.43 5.44
C ALA A 188 -8.79 1.34 4.42
N MET A 189 -9.25 0.17 4.85
CA MET A 189 -9.66 -0.88 3.90
C MET A 189 -10.83 -0.47 2.97
N SER A 190 -11.57 0.60 3.30
CA SER A 190 -12.61 1.15 2.43
C SER A 190 -12.12 2.24 1.46
N SER A 191 -10.84 2.62 1.47
CA SER A 191 -10.33 3.79 0.73
C SER A 191 -10.55 3.69 -0.78
N ASP A 192 -10.50 2.47 -1.33
CA ASP A 192 -10.79 2.20 -2.75
C ASP A 192 -12.23 2.55 -3.18
N ILE A 193 -13.14 2.70 -2.21
CA ILE A 193 -14.54 3.04 -2.45
C ILE A 193 -14.84 4.46 -1.94
N ALA A 194 -14.37 4.78 -0.73
CA ALA A 194 -14.61 6.05 -0.09
C ALA A 194 -13.46 6.44 0.84
N PHE A 195 -12.91 7.63 0.60
CA PHE A 195 -11.93 8.23 1.48
C PHE A 195 -12.60 8.76 2.76
N ALA A 196 -12.07 8.38 3.93
CA ALA A 196 -12.56 8.76 5.25
C ALA A 196 -11.48 9.55 6.04
N PRO A 197 -11.45 10.89 5.91
CA PRO A 197 -10.33 11.72 6.37
C PRO A 197 -9.97 11.56 7.86
N ASN A 198 -10.96 11.27 8.70
CA ASN A 198 -10.77 11.19 10.15
C ASN A 198 -10.11 9.88 10.59
N LEU A 199 -10.26 8.81 9.82
CA LEU A 199 -9.84 7.46 10.21
C LEU A 199 -8.67 6.93 9.36
N GLN A 200 -8.61 7.28 8.07
CA GLN A 200 -7.65 6.68 7.15
C GLN A 200 -6.27 7.28 7.32
N ARG A 201 -5.28 6.41 7.47
CA ARG A 201 -3.88 6.77 7.63
C ARG A 201 -3.01 5.91 6.73
N THR A 202 -2.06 6.54 6.07
CA THR A 202 -0.91 5.91 5.43
C THR A 202 0.14 5.64 6.48
N ILE A 203 0.64 4.41 6.51
CA ILE A 203 1.72 3.94 7.36
C ILE A 203 3.04 4.06 6.59
N VAL A 204 3.97 4.79 7.20
CA VAL A 204 5.24 5.19 6.60
C VAL A 204 6.38 4.73 7.51
N VAL A 205 7.39 4.06 6.97
CA VAL A 205 8.63 3.82 7.72
C VAL A 205 9.45 5.11 7.74
N ASP A 206 9.93 5.49 8.93
CA ASP A 206 10.72 6.71 9.12
C ASP A 206 12.10 6.56 8.46
N ILE A 207 12.54 7.58 7.74
CA ILE A 207 13.82 7.52 7.02
C ILE A 207 15.01 7.40 7.98
N HIS A 208 14.92 7.91 9.20
CA HIS A 208 15.98 7.73 10.20
C HIS A 208 16.09 6.26 10.60
N TYR A 209 14.99 5.52 10.72
CA TYR A 209 15.03 4.09 10.99
C TYR A 209 15.68 3.32 9.85
N VAL A 210 15.33 3.65 8.59
CA VAL A 210 15.95 3.04 7.42
C VAL A 210 17.46 3.28 7.42
N LEU A 211 17.90 4.52 7.63
CA LEU A 211 19.32 4.86 7.70
C LEU A 211 20.03 4.23 8.90
N PHE A 212 19.36 4.12 10.05
CA PHE A 212 19.86 3.42 11.23
C PHE A 212 20.09 1.93 10.93
N ILE A 213 19.15 1.27 10.25
CA ILE A 213 19.32 -0.12 9.85
C ILE A 213 20.49 -0.28 8.86
N ILE A 214 20.62 0.61 7.87
CA ILE A 214 21.73 0.57 6.90
C ILE A 214 23.09 0.78 7.59
N ASP A 215 23.20 1.79 8.46
CA ASP A 215 24.47 2.14 9.12
C ASP A 215 24.79 1.23 10.31
N LYS A 216 23.95 1.26 11.36
CA LYS A 216 24.24 0.60 12.64
C LYS A 216 24.00 -0.91 12.59
N PHE A 217 22.90 -1.34 11.99
CA PHE A 217 22.57 -2.76 11.92
C PHE A 217 23.36 -3.48 10.82
N ALA A 218 23.46 -2.93 9.61
CA ALA A 218 24.14 -3.59 8.50
C ALA A 218 25.62 -3.21 8.35
N GLY A 219 26.06 -2.07 8.91
CA GLY A 219 27.44 -1.59 8.72
C GLY A 219 27.74 -1.10 7.30
N ALA A 220 26.71 -0.82 6.49
CA ALA A 220 26.81 -0.54 5.06
C ALA A 220 27.13 0.94 4.78
N LYS A 221 28.29 1.41 5.29
CA LYS A 221 28.72 2.81 5.19
C LYS A 221 28.82 3.33 3.76
N ASN A 222 29.16 2.46 2.81
CA ASN A 222 29.22 2.81 1.39
C ASN A 222 27.88 3.35 0.85
N ILE A 223 26.75 2.86 1.37
CA ILE A 223 25.42 3.36 0.99
C ILE A 223 25.17 4.72 1.65
N ILE A 224 25.53 4.87 2.92
CA ILE A 224 25.39 6.15 3.63
C ILE A 224 26.21 7.25 2.93
N ASP A 225 27.43 6.94 2.50
CA ASP A 225 28.34 7.87 1.84
C ASP A 225 27.86 8.27 0.43
N GLU A 226 27.02 7.45 -0.22
CA GLU A 226 26.40 7.76 -1.51
C GLU A 226 25.26 8.78 -1.39
N LEU A 227 24.61 8.84 -0.22
CA LEU A 227 23.41 9.66 -0.02
C LEU A 227 23.74 11.12 0.32
N THR A 228 22.95 12.04 -0.21
CA THR A 228 22.95 13.44 0.25
C THR A 228 22.00 13.57 1.44
N ILE A 229 22.53 13.54 2.65
CA ILE A 229 21.73 13.66 3.89
C ILE A 229 21.66 15.12 4.33
N VAL A 230 20.45 15.68 4.29
CA VAL A 230 20.19 17.07 4.71
C VAL A 230 19.85 17.10 6.20
N LYS A 231 20.57 17.93 6.97
CA LYS A 231 20.31 18.17 8.40
C LYS A 231 19.50 19.44 8.54
N THR A 232 18.17 19.34 8.54
CA THR A 232 17.32 20.52 8.74
C THR A 232 17.24 20.89 10.22
N SER A 233 17.60 22.14 10.56
CA SER A 233 17.19 22.81 11.81
C SER A 233 15.66 23.10 11.76
N PRO A 234 14.97 23.37 12.90
CA PRO A 234 13.53 23.14 13.07
C PRO A 234 12.64 23.94 12.10
N PRO A 235 11.38 23.52 11.90
CA PRO A 235 10.49 24.15 10.94
C PRO A 235 10.38 25.66 11.16
N SER A 236 10.44 26.40 10.06
CA SER A 236 9.96 27.79 9.98
C SER A 236 8.51 27.85 10.52
N PRO A 237 8.07 28.98 11.11
CA PRO A 237 6.71 29.11 11.65
C PRO A 237 5.67 28.61 10.64
N ALA A 238 4.62 27.96 11.17
CA ALA A 238 3.53 27.39 10.36
C ALA A 238 3.10 28.34 9.23
N PRO A 239 2.81 27.81 8.02
CA PRO A 239 2.27 28.64 6.96
C PRO A 239 1.01 29.35 7.47
N GLN A 240 0.98 30.67 7.30
CA GLN A 240 -0.22 31.46 7.57
C GLN A 240 -1.38 30.90 6.72
N PRO A 241 -2.63 30.91 7.23
CA PRO A 241 -3.79 30.45 6.47
C PRO A 241 -3.81 31.12 5.09
N ILE A 242 -3.92 30.32 4.04
CA ILE A 242 -4.14 30.85 2.69
C ILE A 242 -5.58 31.38 2.70
N GLU A 243 -5.74 32.71 2.69
CA GLU A 243 -7.06 33.32 2.55
C GLU A 243 -7.70 32.81 1.25
N PRO A 244 -9.00 32.45 1.29
CA PRO A 244 -9.70 32.01 0.08
C PRO A 244 -9.62 33.10 -1.00
N PRO A 245 -9.54 32.73 -2.28
CA PRO A 245 -9.48 33.71 -3.35
C PRO A 245 -10.69 34.64 -3.29
N VAL A 246 -10.41 35.94 -3.32
CA VAL A 246 -11.45 36.99 -3.35
C VAL A 246 -12.35 36.73 -4.56
N PRO A 247 -13.68 36.66 -4.39
CA PRO A 247 -14.60 36.49 -5.51
C PRO A 247 -14.36 37.61 -6.54
N VAL A 248 -14.06 37.23 -7.78
CA VAL A 248 -14.00 38.18 -8.89
C VAL A 248 -15.43 38.66 -9.13
N ALA A 249 -15.68 39.94 -8.90
CA ALA A 249 -16.95 40.57 -9.23
C ALA A 249 -17.16 40.49 -10.74
N VAL A 250 -18.16 39.73 -11.17
CA VAL A 250 -18.62 39.75 -12.56
C VAL A 250 -19.48 40.99 -12.72
N GLU A 251 -18.93 42.04 -13.34
CA GLU A 251 -19.72 43.16 -13.83
C GLU A 251 -20.59 42.66 -15.00
N VAL A 252 -21.90 42.59 -14.75
CA VAL A 252 -22.89 42.33 -15.80
C VAL A 252 -23.21 43.67 -16.45
N GLU A 253 -22.65 43.93 -17.64
CA GLU A 253 -23.10 45.01 -18.50
C GLU A 253 -24.52 44.70 -18.99
N VAL A 254 -25.51 45.41 -18.41
CA VAL A 254 -26.88 45.41 -18.92
C VAL A 254 -26.92 46.27 -20.17
N THR A 255 -26.94 45.64 -21.34
CA THR A 255 -27.30 46.32 -22.59
C THR A 255 -28.82 46.38 -22.70
N THR A 256 -29.37 47.59 -22.60
CA THR A 256 -30.79 47.87 -22.88
C THR A 256 -30.98 48.12 -24.37
N ASN A 257 -31.90 47.38 -25.00
CA ASN A 257 -32.57 47.79 -26.23
C ASN A 257 -33.73 48.75 -25.91
#